data_AF-X1GHJ0-F1
#
_entry.id   AF-X1GHJ0-F1
#
_cell.length_a   1.000
_cell.length_b   1.000
_cell.length_c   1.000
_cell.angle_alpha   90.00
_cell.angle_beta   90.00
_cell.angle_gamma   90.00
#
_symmetry.space_group_name_H-M   'P 1'
#
loop_
_entity.id
_entity.type
_entity.pdbx_description
1 polymer ?
#
loop_
_entity_poly.entity_id
_entity_poly.type
_entity_poly.pdbx_seq_one_letter_code
_entity_poly.pdbx_strand_id
1 'polypeptide(L)'
;MGIGNEDNGDDAVGLYVLMSLQLANLPDWVTNFYCERVPEHFLGKIAKLGPNRILLLDAADMKEIPGAIAIFSKELISQGFHLSTHNLSLTMLEEFLKPDVPD
;
A
#
# COMPACT_ATOMS: atom_id res chain seq x y z
N MET A 1 0.87 -4.09 -2.58
CA MET A 1 1.90 -3.08 -2.88
C MET A 1 2.62 -2.77 -1.58
N GLY A 2 3.94 -2.97 -1.54
CA GLY A 2 4.76 -2.58 -0.40
C GLY A 2 5.28 -1.16 -0.62
N ILE A 3 5.02 -0.29 0.35
CA ILE A 3 5.44 1.11 0.39
C ILE A 3 6.34 1.28 1.61
N GLY A 4 7.31 2.17 1.51
CA GLY A 4 8.18 2.49 2.63
C GLY A 4 9.56 2.95 2.21
N ASN A 5 10.41 3.17 3.21
CA ASN A 5 11.78 3.62 3.03
C ASN A 5 12.73 2.77 3.88
N GLU A 6 13.57 1.96 3.22
CA GLU A 6 14.54 1.07 3.90
C GLU A 6 15.52 1.83 4.80
N ASP A 7 15.84 3.09 4.46
CA ASP A 7 16.75 3.94 5.23
C ASP A 7 16.09 4.51 6.51
N ASN A 8 14.78 4.34 6.70
CA ASN A 8 14.00 5.00 7.75
C ASN A 8 13.36 4.00 8.75
N GLY A 9 14.12 2.98 9.13
CA GLY A 9 13.76 2.07 10.22
C GLY A 9 12.40 1.40 10.01
N ASP A 10 11.45 1.64 10.92
CA ASP A 10 10.11 1.03 10.90
C ASP A 10 9.28 1.41 9.66
N ASP A 11 9.62 2.52 8.99
CA ASP A 11 9.00 2.94 7.73
C ASP A 11 9.23 1.94 6.59
N ALA A 12 10.19 1.03 6.74
CA ALA A 12 10.45 -0.03 5.77
C ALA A 12 9.46 -1.21 5.87
N VAL A 13 8.59 -1.26 6.89
CA VAL A 13 7.79 -2.45 7.21
C VAL A 13 6.95 -2.96 6.03
N GLY A 14 6.37 -2.06 5.23
CA GLY A 14 5.57 -2.43 4.06
C GLY A 14 6.38 -3.18 3.00
N LEU A 15 7.65 -2.83 2.84
CA LEU A 15 8.61 -3.49 1.94
C LEU A 15 8.99 -4.88 2.48
N TYR A 16 9.31 -5.00 3.77
CA TYR A 16 9.65 -6.27 4.40
C TYR A 16 8.51 -7.28 4.38
N VAL A 17 7.28 -6.84 4.63
CA VAL A 17 6.09 -7.70 4.53
C VAL A 17 5.93 -8.20 3.09
N LEU A 18 6.07 -7.32 2.10
CA LEU A 18 5.96 -7.72 0.70
C LEU A 18 7.03 -8.75 0.30
N MET A 19 8.29 -8.56 0.72
CA MET A 19 9.37 -9.52 0.47
C MET A 19 9.07 -10.88 1.12
N SER A 20 8.54 -10.88 2.35
CA SER A 20 8.14 -12.11 3.04
C SER A 20 7.02 -12.83 2.29
N LEU A 21 6.05 -12.09 1.75
CA LEU A 21 4.97 -12.65 0.92
C LEU A 21 5.49 -13.25 -0.38
N GLN A 22 6.50 -12.65 -1.02
CA GLN A 22 7.12 -13.20 -2.22
C GLN A 22 7.77 -14.58 -1.97
N LEU A 23 8.33 -14.79 -0.78
CA LEU A 23 8.91 -16.07 -0.38
C LEU A 23 7.86 -17.14 -0.04
N ALA A 24 6.62 -16.73 0.27
CA ALA A 24 5.56 -17.62 0.72
C ALA A 24 4.82 -18.37 -0.42
N ASN A 25 5.32 -18.31 -1.66
CA ASN A 25 4.75 -18.96 -2.84
C ASN A 25 3.24 -18.65 -3.04
N LEU A 26 2.95 -17.35 -3.20
CA LEU A 26 1.59 -16.85 -3.42
C LEU A 26 0.95 -17.43 -4.70
N PRO A 27 -0.39 -17.46 -4.78
CA PRO A 27 -1.09 -17.86 -5.99
C PRO A 27 -0.70 -17.03 -7.21
N ASP A 28 -0.69 -17.64 -8.40
CA ASP A 28 -0.26 -17.01 -9.66
C ASP A 28 -1.05 -15.75 -10.06
N TRP A 29 -2.26 -15.58 -9.53
CA TRP A 29 -3.09 -14.40 -9.77
C TRP A 29 -2.71 -13.19 -8.89
N VAL A 30 -1.77 -13.35 -7.94
CA VAL A 30 -1.28 -12.27 -7.09
C VAL A 30 -0.05 -11.64 -7.72
N THR A 31 -0.13 -10.33 -7.97
CA THR A 31 1.03 -9.54 -8.43
C THR A 31 1.54 -8.65 -7.31
N ASN A 32 2.83 -8.77 -7.00
CA ASN A 32 3.51 -7.95 -5.99
C ASN A 32 4.19 -6.74 -6.62
N PHE A 33 4.00 -5.56 -6.03
CA PHE A 33 4.66 -4.32 -6.42
C PHE A 33 5.46 -3.76 -5.26
N TYR A 34 6.78 -3.78 -5.40
CA TYR A 34 7.73 -3.16 -4.48
C TYR A 34 7.89 -1.69 -4.91
N CYS A 35 7.30 -0.77 -4.15
CA CYS A 35 7.09 0.61 -4.58
C CYS A 35 8.05 1.62 -3.95
N GLU A 36 8.77 1.23 -2.90
CA GLU A 36 9.54 2.14 -2.05
C GLU A 36 8.68 3.37 -1.68
N ARG A 37 9.19 4.57 -1.96
CA ARG A 37 8.59 5.87 -1.67
C ARG A 37 7.75 6.43 -2.80
N VAL A 38 7.57 5.68 -3.90
CA VAL A 38 7.00 6.17 -5.17
C VAL A 38 5.89 5.25 -5.74
N PRO A 39 4.82 4.96 -4.98
CA PRO A 39 3.72 4.11 -5.44
C PRO A 39 3.03 4.62 -6.72
N GLU A 40 3.04 5.93 -6.97
CA GLU A 40 2.48 6.59 -8.16
C GLU A 40 3.06 6.08 -9.48
N HIS A 41 4.33 5.66 -9.49
CA HIS A 41 5.00 5.13 -10.69
C HIS A 41 4.39 3.81 -11.18
N PHE A 42 3.62 3.12 -10.34
CA PHE A 42 3.04 1.82 -10.64
C PHE A 42 1.58 1.91 -11.09
N LEU A 43 0.93 3.07 -10.95
CA LEU A 43 -0.50 3.23 -11.24
C LEU A 43 -0.88 2.79 -12.65
N GLY A 44 -0.11 3.20 -13.66
CA GLY A 44 -0.37 2.78 -15.04
C GLY A 44 -0.18 1.28 -15.29
N LYS A 45 0.67 0.60 -14.51
CA LYS A 45 0.83 -0.87 -14.59
C LYS A 45 -0.35 -1.57 -13.90
N ILE A 46 -0.78 -1.04 -12.77
CA ILE A 46 -1.90 -1.57 -11.98
C ILE A 46 -3.22 -1.43 -12.77
N ALA A 47 -3.48 -0.26 -13.34
CA ALA A 47 -4.66 -0.03 -14.20
C ALA A 47 -4.73 -1.05 -15.34
N LYS A 48 -3.60 -1.30 -16.02
CA LYS A 48 -3.51 -2.32 -17.10
C LYS A 48 -3.70 -3.74 -16.61
N LEU A 49 -3.32 -4.05 -15.38
CA LEU A 49 -3.52 -5.37 -14.77
C LEU A 49 -5.01 -5.62 -14.48
N GLY A 50 -5.80 -4.56 -14.25
CA GLY A 50 -7.23 -4.64 -13.94
C GLY A 50 -7.54 -5.50 -12.71
N PRO A 51 -6.86 -5.31 -11.56
CA PRO A 51 -7.06 -6.18 -10.40
C PRO A 51 -8.43 -5.94 -9.76
N ASN A 52 -9.03 -7.00 -9.21
CA ASN A 52 -10.27 -6.87 -8.43
C ASN A 52 -10.06 -6.22 -7.06
N ARG A 53 -8.85 -6.30 -6.50
CA ARG A 53 -8.50 -5.81 -5.16
C ARG A 53 -7.04 -5.33 -5.14
N ILE A 54 -6.79 -4.28 -4.36
CA ILE A 54 -5.43 -3.76 -4.12
C ILE A 54 -5.23 -3.68 -2.62
N LEU A 55 -4.12 -4.27 -2.14
CA LEU A 55 -3.67 -4.14 -0.77
C LEU A 55 -2.43 -3.23 -0.73
N LEU A 56 -2.47 -2.19 0.09
CA LEU A 56 -1.34 -1.32 0.37
C LEU A 56 -0.76 -1.72 1.73
N LEU A 57 0.56 -1.88 1.78
CA LEU A 57 1.30 -2.22 2.98
C LEU A 57 2.24 -1.05 3.26
N ASP A 58 2.05 -0.38 4.38
CA ASP A 58 2.79 0.84 4.74
C ASP A 58 2.89 0.96 6.27
N ALA A 59 3.88 1.72 6.74
CA ALA A 59 3.94 2.15 8.13
C ALA A 59 2.92 3.28 8.36
N ALA A 60 2.29 3.27 9.54
CA ALA A 60 1.29 4.27 9.90
C ALA A 60 1.47 4.72 11.35
N ASP A 61 1.46 6.04 11.60
CA ASP A 61 1.34 6.59 12.94
C ASP A 61 -0.13 6.55 13.38
N MET A 62 -0.50 5.48 14.07
CA MET A 62 -1.87 5.24 14.52
C MET A 62 -2.15 5.74 15.95
N LYS A 63 -1.18 6.38 16.61
CA LYS A 63 -1.24 6.68 18.06
C LYS A 63 -1.51 5.46 18.96
N GLU A 64 -1.08 4.29 18.48
CA GLU A 64 -1.18 3.00 19.19
C GLU A 64 0.19 2.52 19.65
N ILE A 65 0.23 1.36 20.34
CA ILE A 65 1.48 0.73 20.73
C ILE A 65 2.34 0.36 19.49
N PRO A 66 3.68 0.44 19.58
CA PRO A 66 4.56 0.01 18.49
C PRO A 66 4.28 -1.44 18.06
N GLY A 67 4.22 -1.65 16.74
CA GLY A 67 3.88 -2.96 16.16
C GLY A 67 2.38 -3.28 16.12
N ALA A 68 1.51 -2.37 16.53
CA ALA A 68 0.08 -2.50 16.27
C ALA A 68 -0.19 -2.61 14.76
N ILE A 69 -1.16 -3.45 14.39
CA ILE A 69 -1.57 -3.67 12.99
C ILE A 69 -3.05 -3.34 12.88
N ALA A 70 -3.40 -2.56 11.86
CA ALA A 70 -4.78 -2.26 11.52
C ALA A 70 -5.01 -2.40 10.02
N ILE A 71 -6.25 -2.73 9.65
CA ILE A 71 -6.71 -2.69 8.26
C ILE A 71 -7.62 -1.47 8.15
N PHE A 72 -7.21 -0.52 7.31
CA PHE A 72 -8.01 0.65 6.99
C PHE A 72 -8.82 0.38 5.74
N SER A 73 -10.14 0.49 5.83
CA SER A 73 -10.98 0.59 4.64
C SER A 73 -10.86 2.00 4.04
N LYS A 74 -11.25 2.15 2.77
CA LYS A 74 -11.20 3.44 2.07
C LYS A 74 -11.99 4.53 2.82
N GLU A 75 -13.11 4.15 3.44
CA GLU A 75 -13.99 5.07 4.16
C GLU A 75 -13.32 5.63 5.42
N LEU A 76 -12.39 4.87 6.02
CA LEU A 76 -11.62 5.32 7.18
C LEU A 76 -10.50 6.28 6.77
N ILE A 77 -9.82 6.03 5.65
CA ILE A 77 -8.71 6.86 5.18
C ILE A 77 -9.17 8.29 4.86
N SER A 78 -10.37 8.46 4.28
CA SER A 78 -10.96 9.77 3.98
C SER A 78 -11.32 10.62 5.22
N GLN A 79 -11.31 10.02 6.42
CA GLN A 79 -11.64 10.70 7.68
C GLN A 79 -10.43 11.28 8.43
N GLY A 80 -9.23 11.29 7.81
CA GLY A 80 -8.07 12.02 8.33
C GLY A 80 -6.97 11.17 8.95
N PHE A 81 -6.88 9.87 8.62
CA PHE A 81 -5.67 9.08 8.94
C PHE A 81 -4.53 9.53 8.03
N HIS A 82 -3.54 10.21 8.60
CA HIS A 82 -2.31 10.57 7.90
C HIS A 82 -1.40 9.34 7.81
N LEU A 83 -1.48 8.64 6.68
CA LEU A 83 -0.60 7.52 6.35
C LEU A 83 0.75 8.08 5.86
N SER A 84 1.66 8.30 6.81
CA SER A 84 3.09 8.65 6.65
C SER A 84 3.46 9.76 5.63
N THR A 85 4.76 10.05 5.50
CA THR A 85 5.36 11.27 4.91
C THR A 85 5.59 11.25 3.39
N HIS A 86 4.88 10.41 2.63
CA HIS A 86 4.98 10.38 1.17
C HIS A 86 3.79 11.06 0.50
N ASN A 87 4.08 12.13 -0.24
CA ASN A 87 3.17 13.20 -0.70
C ASN A 87 1.98 12.80 -1.60
N LEU A 88 1.73 11.52 -1.87
CA LEU A 88 0.53 11.12 -2.58
C LEU A 88 -0.54 10.76 -1.56
N SER A 89 -1.48 11.69 -1.31
CA SER A 89 -2.70 11.36 -0.57
C SER A 89 -3.28 10.07 -1.16
N LEU A 90 -3.48 9.04 -0.33
CA LEU A 90 -4.11 7.80 -0.75
C LEU A 90 -5.46 8.02 -1.41
N THR A 91 -6.11 9.16 -1.15
CA THR A 91 -7.27 9.65 -1.87
C THR A 91 -7.01 9.83 -3.37
N MET A 92 -5.84 10.34 -3.78
CA MET A 92 -5.47 10.42 -5.21
C MET A 92 -5.24 9.04 -5.83
N LEU A 93 -4.65 8.12 -5.05
CA LEU A 93 -4.43 6.74 -5.50
C LEU A 93 -5.78 6.03 -5.70
N GLU A 94 -6.73 6.25 -4.80
CA GLU A 94 -8.11 5.79 -4.92
C GLU A 94 -8.81 6.39 -6.15
N GLU A 95 -8.79 7.72 -6.31
CA GLU A 95 -9.44 8.39 -7.44
C GLU A 95 -8.93 7.89 -8.79
N PHE A 96 -7.62 7.61 -8.89
CA PHE A 96 -7.02 7.10 -10.12
C PHE A 96 -7.42 5.65 -10.42
N LEU A 97 -7.56 4.81 -9.39
CA LEU A 97 -7.78 3.36 -9.56
C LEU A 97 -9.25 2.96 -9.52
N LYS A 98 -10.15 3.84 -9.06
CA LYS A 98 -11.60 3.62 -9.02
C LYS A 98 -12.24 3.17 -10.35
N PRO A 99 -11.80 3.64 -11.53
CA PRO A 99 -12.36 3.17 -12.79
C PRO A 99 -12.03 1.70 -13.10
N ASP A 100 -10.89 1.21 -12.59
CA ASP A 100 -10.30 -0.07 -12.97
C ASP A 100 -10.49 -1.16 -11.89
N VAL A 101 -10.84 -0.78 -10.65
CA VAL A 101 -11.01 -1.68 -9.51
C VAL A 101 -12.46 -1.59 -8.99
N PRO A 102 -13.26 -2.68 -9.06
CA PRO A 102 -14.59 -2.72 -8.48
C PRO A 102 -14.56 -2.63 -6.94
N ASP A 103 -15.61 -2.04 -6.33
CA ASP A 103 -15.78 -2.01 -4.86
C ASP A 103 -15.75 -3.43 -4.21
#